data_AF-A0A074XEB4-F1
#
_entry.id   AF-A0A074XEB4-F1
#
_cell.length_a   1.000
_cell.length_b   1.000
_cell.length_c   1.000
_cell.angle_alpha   90.00
_cell.angle_beta   90.00
_cell.angle_gamma   90.00
#
_symmetry.space_group_name_H-M   'P 1'
#
loop_
_entity.id
_entity.type
_entity.pdbx_description
1 polymer ?
#
loop_
_entity_poly.entity_id
_entity_poly.type
_entity_poly.pdbx_seq_one_letter_code
_entity_poly.pdbx_strand_id
1 'polypeptide(L)'
;MASHPLDFSKDLGAPMGAMLLGSEALLCQERRIRKNIGGGMRQAGVLTAAAQVAVDEQFGDGEWGSRSGKLRNVHELAKRVGKMWELKGGKLQKPVETNQVWMNLDRFGVTAEEWDATGERRGLLLDGPRLVLHHRITEDALSRLDAAFANLFQTKD
;
A
#
# COMPACT_ATOMS: atom_id res chain seq x y z
N MET A 1 15.53 3.06 24.56
CA MET A 1 15.40 1.70 24.01
C MET A 1 14.48 1.79 22.80
N ALA A 2 14.88 1.25 21.64
CA ALA A 2 14.07 1.35 20.43
C ALA A 2 12.87 0.38 20.49
N SER A 3 11.74 0.81 19.95
CA SER A 3 10.60 -0.06 19.66
C SER A 3 10.38 -0.08 18.15
N HIS A 4 9.97 -1.24 17.64
CA HIS A 4 9.73 -1.46 16.21
C HIS A 4 8.27 -1.86 16.01
N PRO A 5 7.41 -0.94 15.53
CA PRO A 5 6.04 -1.28 15.18
C PRO A 5 5.99 -2.01 13.84
N LEU A 6 5.12 -3.02 13.75
CA LEU A 6 4.81 -3.76 12.53
C LEU A 6 3.28 -3.78 12.35
N ASP A 7 2.82 -3.54 11.12
CA ASP A 7 1.40 -3.55 10.78
C ASP A 7 1.08 -4.74 9.86
N PHE A 8 0.07 -5.54 10.23
CA PHE A 8 -0.37 -6.70 9.45
C PHE A 8 -1.51 -6.38 8.48
N SER A 9 -2.14 -5.21 8.63
CA SER A 9 -3.39 -4.84 7.97
C SER A 9 -3.25 -4.07 6.66
N LYS A 10 -2.00 -3.84 6.23
CA LYS A 10 -1.69 -3.24 4.92
C LYS A 10 -1.49 -4.33 3.87
N ASP A 11 -0.38 -4.29 3.14
CA ASP A 11 -0.11 -5.22 2.05
C ASP A 11 0.14 -6.66 2.51
N LEU A 12 0.30 -6.89 3.82
CA LEU A 12 0.27 -8.23 4.41
C LEU A 12 -1.13 -8.87 4.37
N GLY A 13 -2.20 -8.08 4.30
CA GLY A 13 -3.55 -8.58 4.02
C GLY A 13 -4.31 -9.15 5.21
N ALA A 14 -3.81 -9.01 6.45
CA ALA A 14 -4.63 -9.32 7.62
C ALA A 14 -5.79 -8.30 7.74
N PRO A 15 -6.96 -8.67 8.30
CA PRO A 15 -8.09 -7.75 8.41
C PRO A 15 -7.84 -6.59 9.39
N MET A 16 -6.99 -6.81 10.40
CA MET A 16 -6.56 -5.79 11.37
C MET A 16 -5.35 -6.32 12.17
N GLY A 17 -4.61 -5.40 12.78
CA GLY A 17 -3.63 -5.73 13.81
C GLY A 17 -2.25 -5.13 13.56
N ALA A 18 -1.56 -4.82 14.65
CA ALA A 18 -0.18 -4.39 14.67
C ALA A 18 0.54 -4.98 15.88
N MET A 19 1.86 -5.12 15.80
CA MET A 19 2.71 -5.60 16.87
C MET A 19 3.79 -4.58 17.20
N LEU A 20 4.10 -4.44 18.48
CA LEU A 20 5.26 -3.70 18.94
C LEU A 20 6.34 -4.69 19.36
N LEU A 21 7.53 -4.57 18.79
CA LEU A 21 8.69 -5.38 19.11
C LEU A 21 9.70 -4.54 19.90
N GLY A 22 10.32 -5.12 20.91
CA GLY A 22 11.30 -4.43 21.75
C GLY A 22 11.71 -5.27 22.95
N SER A 23 12.53 -4.68 23.83
CA SER A 23 12.97 -5.32 25.08
C SER A 23 11.80 -5.63 26.02
N GLU A 24 11.96 -6.66 26.86
CA GLU A 24 10.96 -7.03 27.86
C GLU A 24 10.55 -5.86 28.78
N ALA A 25 11.52 -5.07 29.26
CA ALA A 25 11.26 -3.90 30.11
C ALA A 25 10.33 -2.89 29.42
N LEU A 26 10.60 -2.59 28.14
CA LEU A 26 9.75 -1.74 27.31
C LEU A 26 8.36 -2.35 27.14
N LEU A 27 8.27 -3.63 26.76
CA LEU A 27 6.98 -4.29 26.53
C LEU A 27 6.12 -4.38 27.81
N CYS A 28 6.74 -4.46 28.98
CA CYS A 28 6.03 -4.41 30.27
C CYS A 28 5.32 -3.06 30.47
N GLN A 29 6.01 -1.95 30.18
CA GLN A 29 5.43 -0.61 30.23
C GLN A 29 4.33 -0.43 29.16
N GLU A 30 4.62 -0.83 27.92
CA GLU A 30 3.70 -0.68 26.78
C GLU A 30 2.41 -1.50 26.95
N ARG A 31 2.46 -2.67 27.61
CA ARG A 31 1.24 -3.42 27.95
C ARG A 31 0.30 -2.66 28.87
N ARG A 32 0.83 -1.85 29.79
CA ARG A 32 0.02 -0.98 30.67
C ARG A 32 -0.61 0.15 29.86
N ILE A 33 0.18 0.82 29.00
CA ILE A 33 -0.32 1.86 28.10
C ILE A 33 -1.42 1.29 27.19
N ARG A 34 -1.18 0.14 26.55
CA ARG A 34 -2.17 -0.56 25.74
C ARG A 34 -3.46 -0.82 26.50
N LYS A 35 -3.39 -1.14 27.79
CA LYS A 35 -4.60 -1.33 28.61
C LYS A 35 -5.31 -0.01 28.89
N ASN A 36 -4.57 1.06 29.19
CA ASN A 36 -5.12 2.39 29.47
C ASN A 36 -5.85 2.99 28.26
N ILE A 37 -5.32 2.79 27.04
CA ILE A 37 -5.95 3.28 25.80
C ILE A 37 -7.04 2.35 25.26
N GLY A 38 -7.39 1.28 25.98
CA GLY A 38 -8.44 0.35 25.56
C GLY A 38 -8.02 -0.76 24.58
N GLY A 39 -6.75 -0.85 24.19
CA GLY A 39 -6.21 -1.88 23.29
C GLY A 39 -6.09 -3.29 23.91
N GLY A 40 -6.51 -3.48 25.16
CA GLY A 40 -6.51 -4.77 25.86
C GLY A 40 -7.66 -5.67 25.45
N MET A 41 -7.62 -6.20 24.22
CA MET A 41 -8.62 -7.12 23.66
C MET A 41 -8.67 -8.47 24.41
N ARG A 42 -9.83 -9.13 24.37
CA ARG A 42 -10.05 -10.45 25.00
C ARG A 42 -9.78 -11.58 24.01
N GLN A 43 -10.81 -12.06 23.30
CA GLN A 43 -10.73 -13.17 22.34
C GLN A 43 -10.03 -12.77 21.02
N ALA A 44 -8.80 -12.23 21.11
CA ALA A 44 -8.03 -11.74 19.97
C ALA A 44 -7.43 -12.86 19.10
N GLY A 45 -7.53 -14.13 19.53
CA GLY A 45 -6.90 -15.27 18.85
C GLY A 45 -7.28 -15.42 17.38
N VAL A 46 -8.53 -15.12 17.00
CA VAL A 46 -8.98 -15.14 15.59
C VAL A 46 -8.21 -14.12 14.75
N LEU A 47 -7.98 -12.92 15.29
CA LEU A 47 -7.21 -11.87 14.61
C LEU A 47 -5.72 -12.21 14.56
N THR A 48 -5.20 -12.78 15.64
CA THR A 48 -3.81 -13.26 15.68
C THR A 48 -3.56 -14.36 14.65
N ALA A 49 -4.51 -15.28 14.47
CA ALA A 49 -4.41 -16.32 13.43
C ALA A 49 -4.41 -15.72 12.02
N ALA A 50 -5.25 -14.72 11.74
CA ALA A 50 -5.24 -14.04 10.45
C ALA A 50 -3.91 -13.27 10.20
N ALA A 51 -3.35 -12.64 11.24
CA ALA A 51 -2.03 -12.00 11.15
C ALA A 51 -0.90 -13.01 10.93
N GLN A 52 -0.99 -14.19 11.54
CA GLN A 52 -0.03 -15.26 11.33
C GLN A 52 -0.05 -15.75 9.87
N VAL A 53 -1.24 -16.05 9.32
CA VAL A 53 -1.40 -16.44 7.91
C VAL A 53 -0.87 -15.35 6.97
N ALA A 54 -1.14 -14.08 7.27
CA ALA A 54 -0.60 -12.96 6.52
C ALA A 54 0.94 -12.95 6.52
N VAL A 55 1.58 -13.17 7.66
CA VAL A 55 3.05 -13.27 7.71
C VAL A 55 3.53 -14.49 6.91
N ASP A 56 2.97 -15.66 7.16
CA ASP A 56 3.44 -16.92 6.60
C ASP A 56 3.24 -17.00 5.07
N GLU A 57 2.13 -16.50 4.56
CA GLU A 57 1.80 -16.60 3.12
C GLU A 57 2.14 -15.35 2.31
N GLN A 58 2.05 -14.16 2.91
CA GLN A 58 2.23 -12.89 2.19
C GLN A 58 3.66 -12.39 2.24
N PHE A 59 4.30 -12.47 3.41
CA PHE A 59 5.73 -12.21 3.55
C PHE A 59 6.55 -13.48 3.27
N GLY A 60 6.22 -14.58 3.94
CA GLY A 60 6.90 -15.86 3.85
C GLY A 60 8.31 -15.86 4.46
N ASP A 61 8.96 -17.01 4.39
CA ASP A 61 10.31 -17.18 4.92
C ASP A 61 11.41 -16.62 3.99
N GLY A 62 12.64 -16.69 4.47
CA GLY A 62 13.83 -16.27 3.73
C GLY A 62 14.14 -14.80 3.92
N GLU A 63 15.33 -14.40 3.47
CA GLU A 63 15.75 -13.01 3.58
C GLU A 63 14.74 -12.11 2.86
N TRP A 64 14.23 -11.10 3.56
CA TRP A 64 13.24 -10.14 3.05
C TRP A 64 11.97 -10.77 2.42
N GLY A 65 11.52 -11.93 2.93
CA GLY A 65 10.32 -12.60 2.42
C GLY A 65 10.50 -13.18 1.02
N SER A 66 11.74 -13.51 0.65
CA SER A 66 12.10 -13.99 -0.69
C SER A 66 11.42 -15.29 -1.10
N ARG A 67 10.96 -16.12 -0.16
CA ARG A 67 10.25 -17.37 -0.48
C ARG A 67 8.86 -17.13 -1.06
N SER A 68 8.10 -16.17 -0.51
CA SER A 68 6.78 -15.81 -1.06
C SER A 68 6.93 -14.88 -2.25
N GLY A 69 7.82 -13.88 -2.14
CA GLY A 69 8.07 -12.89 -3.19
C GLY A 69 6.90 -11.95 -3.49
N LYS A 70 5.74 -12.10 -2.85
CA LYS A 70 4.52 -11.34 -3.16
C LYS A 70 4.68 -9.84 -2.93
N LEU A 71 5.25 -9.40 -1.81
CA LEU A 71 5.51 -7.97 -1.58
C LEU A 71 6.51 -7.40 -2.59
N ARG A 72 7.53 -8.18 -2.97
CA ARG A 72 8.46 -7.79 -4.03
C ARG A 72 7.76 -7.63 -5.38
N ASN A 73 6.82 -8.51 -5.70
CA ASN A 73 6.00 -8.40 -6.91
C ASN A 73 5.16 -7.12 -6.89
N VAL A 74 4.64 -6.70 -5.73
CA VAL A 74 3.94 -5.41 -5.60
C VAL A 74 4.89 -4.24 -5.85
N HIS A 75 6.16 -4.31 -5.42
CA HIS A 75 7.16 -3.27 -5.74
C HIS A 75 7.44 -3.20 -7.25
N GLU A 76 7.60 -4.36 -7.90
CA GLU A 76 7.78 -4.40 -9.35
C GLU A 76 6.54 -3.91 -10.11
N LEU A 77 5.35 -4.20 -9.58
CA LEU A 77 4.10 -3.66 -10.10
C LEU A 77 4.03 -2.13 -9.99
N ALA A 78 4.41 -1.56 -8.84
CA ALA A 78 4.47 -0.12 -8.67
C ALA A 78 5.47 0.53 -9.65
N LYS A 79 6.64 -0.10 -9.86
CA LYS A 79 7.59 0.36 -10.88
C LYS A 79 7.00 0.31 -12.29
N ARG A 80 6.25 -0.74 -12.63
CA ARG A 80 5.53 -0.84 -13.91
C ARG A 80 4.52 0.30 -14.06
N VAL A 81 3.71 0.58 -13.03
CA VAL A 81 2.75 1.69 -13.03
C VAL A 81 3.45 3.04 -13.17
N GLY A 82 4.56 3.25 -12.46
CA GLY A 82 5.38 4.46 -12.62
C GLY A 82 5.88 4.64 -14.07
N LYS A 83 6.38 3.57 -14.68
CA LYS A 83 6.78 3.60 -16.11
C LYS A 83 5.60 3.85 -17.04
N MET A 84 4.43 3.26 -16.78
CA MET A 84 3.23 3.52 -17.57
C MET A 84 2.88 5.00 -17.57
N TRP A 85 2.93 5.65 -16.40
CA TRP A 85 2.73 7.10 -16.27
C TRP A 85 3.75 7.92 -17.05
N GLU A 86 5.04 7.60 -16.91
CA GLU A 86 6.12 8.30 -17.61
C GLU A 86 6.04 8.12 -19.14
N LEU A 87 5.71 6.93 -19.62
CA LEU A 87 5.56 6.63 -21.05
C LEU A 87 4.45 7.45 -21.72
N LYS A 88 3.42 7.83 -20.96
CA LYS A 88 2.39 8.74 -21.48
C LYS A 88 2.84 10.20 -21.47
N GLY A 89 3.94 10.54 -20.79
CA GLY A 89 4.47 11.90 -20.66
C GLY A 89 4.31 12.50 -19.26
N GLY A 90 3.84 11.70 -18.30
CA GLY A 90 3.78 12.05 -16.89
C GLY A 90 5.16 12.24 -16.27
N LYS A 91 5.22 12.95 -15.14
CA LYS A 91 6.42 13.03 -14.29
C LYS A 91 6.10 12.46 -12.91
N LEU A 92 7.04 11.72 -12.35
CA LEU A 92 6.97 11.29 -10.95
C LEU A 92 7.50 12.41 -10.05
N GLN A 93 6.90 12.58 -8.87
CA GLN A 93 7.41 13.48 -7.84
C GLN A 93 8.64 12.88 -7.13
N LYS A 94 8.71 11.55 -7.05
CA LYS A 94 9.76 10.79 -6.35
C LYS A 94 10.02 9.47 -7.10
N PRO A 95 11.24 8.91 -7.01
CA PRO A 95 11.51 7.56 -7.49
C PRO A 95 10.59 6.51 -6.84
N VAL A 96 10.22 5.47 -7.60
CA VAL A 96 9.43 4.35 -7.07
C VAL A 96 10.35 3.32 -6.43
N GLU A 97 10.37 3.29 -5.10
CA GLU A 97 11.23 2.38 -4.32
C GLU A 97 10.50 1.15 -3.78
N THR A 98 9.22 1.29 -3.44
CA THR A 98 8.38 0.24 -2.83
C THR A 98 7.04 0.12 -3.56
N ASN A 99 5.91 0.13 -2.85
CA ASN A 99 4.57 -0.06 -3.41
C ASN A 99 3.84 1.25 -3.71
N GLN A 100 4.52 2.40 -3.71
CA GLN A 100 3.89 3.71 -3.90
C GLN A 100 4.41 4.43 -5.14
N VAL A 101 3.49 5.01 -5.90
CA VAL A 101 3.79 5.86 -7.06
C VAL A 101 3.25 7.25 -6.80
N TRP A 102 4.13 8.24 -6.81
CA TRP A 102 3.80 9.64 -6.57
C TRP A 102 3.83 10.40 -7.89
N MET A 103 2.66 10.75 -8.43
CA MET A 103 2.51 11.41 -9.72
C MET A 103 2.49 12.93 -9.57
N ASN A 104 3.05 13.66 -10.54
CA ASN A 104 2.86 15.10 -10.67
C ASN A 104 1.69 15.38 -11.63
N LEU A 105 0.56 15.85 -11.09
CA LEU A 105 -0.64 16.18 -11.86
C LEU A 105 -0.61 17.61 -12.42
N ASP A 106 0.19 18.52 -11.84
CA ASP A 106 0.24 19.96 -12.18
C ASP A 106 0.50 20.20 -13.66
N ARG A 107 1.33 19.36 -14.29
CA ARG A 107 1.62 19.43 -15.74
C ARG A 107 0.36 19.33 -16.60
N PHE A 108 -0.62 18.56 -16.14
CA PHE A 108 -1.88 18.35 -16.83
C PHE A 108 -2.90 19.44 -16.48
N GLY A 109 -2.63 20.26 -15.46
CA GLY A 109 -3.58 21.26 -14.98
C GLY A 109 -4.86 20.63 -14.44
N VAL A 110 -4.77 19.38 -13.98
CA VAL A 110 -5.88 18.60 -13.46
C VAL A 110 -5.79 18.58 -11.95
N THR A 111 -6.89 18.88 -11.27
CA THR A 111 -6.94 18.84 -9.81
C THR A 111 -6.99 17.40 -9.29
N ALA A 112 -6.73 17.21 -7.99
CA ALA A 112 -6.88 15.89 -7.38
C ALA A 112 -8.33 15.37 -7.52
N GLU A 113 -9.32 16.26 -7.36
CA GLU A 113 -10.74 15.91 -7.47
C GLU A 113 -11.12 15.47 -8.89
N GLU A 114 -10.63 16.16 -9.92
CA GLU A 114 -10.87 15.79 -11.32
C GLU A 114 -10.19 14.46 -11.69
N TRP A 115 -9.01 14.21 -11.13
CA TRP A 115 -8.32 12.94 -11.26
C TRP A 115 -9.10 11.79 -10.60
N ASP A 116 -9.55 11.99 -9.37
CA ASP A 116 -10.33 11.00 -8.62
C ASP A 116 -11.65 10.70 -9.33
N ALA A 117 -12.35 11.72 -9.83
CA ALA A 117 -13.57 11.56 -10.64
C ALA A 117 -13.31 10.82 -11.97
N THR A 118 -12.11 10.93 -12.54
CA THR A 118 -11.72 10.16 -13.73
C THR A 118 -11.49 8.69 -13.41
N GLY A 119 -10.92 8.40 -12.23
CA GLY A 119 -10.83 7.04 -11.69
C GLY A 119 -12.20 6.43 -11.43
N GLU A 120 -13.09 7.16 -10.75
CA GLU A 120 -14.41 6.67 -10.37
C GLU A 120 -15.24 6.26 -11.59
N ARG A 121 -15.24 7.07 -12.66
CA ARG A 121 -15.90 6.74 -13.93
C ARG A 121 -15.40 5.45 -14.58
N ARG A 122 -14.22 4.96 -14.18
CA ARG A 122 -13.59 3.73 -14.64
C ARG A 122 -13.64 2.61 -13.60
N GLY A 123 -14.32 2.83 -12.48
CA GLY A 123 -14.41 1.88 -11.37
C GLY A 123 -13.10 1.75 -10.58
N LEU A 124 -12.29 2.81 -10.53
CA LEU A 124 -11.07 2.89 -9.73
C LEU A 124 -11.30 3.80 -8.53
N LEU A 125 -10.81 3.37 -7.36
CA LEU A 125 -10.72 4.23 -6.18
C LEU A 125 -9.34 4.87 -6.16
N LEU A 126 -9.32 6.19 -6.30
CA LEU A 126 -8.11 7.01 -6.29
C LEU A 126 -8.21 8.01 -5.12
N ASP A 127 -7.06 8.52 -4.69
CA ASP A 127 -6.93 9.49 -3.60
C ASP A 127 -5.78 10.44 -3.95
N GLY A 128 -6.06 11.32 -4.91
CA GLY A 128 -5.11 12.28 -5.45
C GLY A 128 -3.89 11.64 -6.13
N PRO A 129 -2.71 12.28 -6.05
CA PRO A 129 -1.54 11.91 -6.86
C PRO A 129 -0.80 10.66 -6.38
N ARG A 130 -1.17 10.09 -5.23
CA ARG A 130 -0.46 8.96 -4.62
C ARG A 130 -1.20 7.66 -4.88
N LEU A 131 -0.66 6.84 -5.77
CA LEU A 131 -1.13 5.48 -5.97
C LEU A 131 -0.42 4.54 -5.01
N VAL A 132 -1.18 3.73 -4.27
CA VAL A 132 -0.65 2.69 -3.38
C VAL A 132 -1.08 1.34 -3.93
N LEU A 133 -0.09 0.54 -4.32
CA LEU A 133 -0.29 -0.78 -4.89
C LEU A 133 -0.27 -1.83 -3.77
N HIS A 134 -1.04 -2.90 -3.96
CA HIS A 134 -1.08 -4.03 -3.04
C HIS A 134 -1.38 -5.31 -3.81
N HIS A 135 -1.23 -6.46 -3.15
CA HIS A 135 -1.32 -7.80 -3.74
C HIS A 135 -2.67 -8.19 -4.35
N ARG A 136 -3.71 -7.36 -4.21
CA ARG A 136 -5.03 -7.59 -4.83
C ARG A 136 -5.28 -6.72 -6.06
N ILE A 137 -4.31 -5.91 -6.47
CA ILE A 137 -4.42 -5.15 -7.73
C ILE A 137 -4.33 -6.12 -8.91
N THR A 138 -5.34 -6.09 -9.77
CA THR A 138 -5.49 -6.99 -10.92
C THR A 138 -5.04 -6.32 -12.23
N GLU A 139 -4.75 -7.11 -13.26
CA GLU A 139 -4.43 -6.58 -14.60
C GLU A 139 -5.59 -5.79 -15.23
N ASP A 140 -6.85 -6.12 -14.88
CA ASP A 140 -8.02 -5.33 -15.28
C ASP A 140 -7.99 -3.93 -14.65
N ALA A 141 -7.68 -3.83 -13.35
CA ALA A 141 -7.49 -2.53 -12.69
C ALA A 141 -6.35 -1.72 -13.33
N LEU A 142 -5.23 -2.36 -13.69
CA LEU A 142 -4.12 -1.70 -14.38
C LEU A 142 -4.50 -1.22 -15.78
N SER A 143 -5.30 -2.01 -16.50
CA SER A 143 -5.78 -1.65 -17.84
C SER A 143 -6.72 -0.44 -17.80
N ARG A 144 -7.62 -0.39 -16.80
CA ARG A 144 -8.46 0.78 -16.52
C ARG A 144 -7.64 2.00 -16.12
N LEU A 145 -6.57 1.80 -15.35
CA LEU A 145 -5.63 2.86 -14.96
C LEU A 145 -4.86 3.41 -16.16
N ASP A 146 -4.38 2.56 -17.07
CA ASP A 146 -3.74 3.03 -18.32
C ASP A 146 -4.69 3.89 -19.15
N ALA A 147 -5.95 3.46 -19.26
CA ALA A 147 -6.98 4.22 -19.94
C ALA A 147 -7.31 5.55 -19.22
N ALA A 148 -7.23 5.58 -17.88
CA ALA A 148 -7.36 6.81 -17.11
C ALA A 148 -6.19 7.76 -17.39
N PHE A 149 -4.96 7.25 -17.46
CA PHE A 149 -3.80 8.05 -17.86
C PHE A 149 -3.98 8.61 -19.26
N ALA A 150 -4.34 7.78 -20.26
CA ALA A 150 -4.52 8.22 -21.63
C ALA A 150 -5.53 9.39 -21.77
N ASN A 151 -6.60 9.41 -20.99
CA ASN A 151 -7.58 10.51 -21.00
C ASN A 151 -6.95 11.86 -20.63
N LEU A 152 -5.98 11.89 -19.72
CA LEU A 152 -5.32 13.14 -19.30
C LEU A 152 -4.48 13.78 -20.42
N PHE A 153 -4.09 12.99 -21.41
CA PHE A 153 -3.30 13.45 -22.56
C PHE A 153 -4.17 13.83 -23.77
N GLN A 154 -5.43 13.41 -23.80
CA GLN A 154 -6.37 13.71 -24.90
C GLN A 154 -7.14 15.03 -24.71
N THR A 155 -7.20 15.57 -23.48
CA THR A 155 -7.92 16.82 -23.18
C THR A 155 -7.15 18.11 -23.51
N LYS A 156 -6.00 18.03 -24.19
CA LYS A 156 -5.18 19.19 -24.58
C LYS A 156 -4.78 19.19 -26.06
N ASP A 157 -5.76 19.07 -26.94
CA ASP A 157 -5.69 19.59 -28.32
C ASP A 157 -6.72 20.70 -28.51
#